data_AF-A0A7S2UJ42-F1
#
_entry.id   AF-A0A7S2UJ42-F1
#
_cell.length_a   1.000
_cell.length_b   1.000
_cell.length_c   1.000
_cell.angle_alpha   90.00
_cell.angle_beta   90.00
_cell.angle_gamma   90.00
#
_symmetry.space_group_name_H-M   'P 1'
#
loop_
_entity.id
_entity.type
_entity.pdbx_description
1 polymer ?
#
loop_
_entity_poly.entity_id
_entity_poly.type
_entity_poly.pdbx_seq_one_letter_code
_entity_poly.pdbx_strand_id
1 'polypeptide(L)'
;TRLAVLQNPTSARQRTSQRTEQWNKMYSLLIEYKHIYGDCLVPNRSRFQPKLGIWVSTQRKDMKKGKMQPKREELLRRIGFSWDAVDPRHVPFHVRIQQLTEFKEEHGHCKVPT
;
A
#
# COMPACT_ATOMS: atom_id res chain seq x y z
N THR A 1 9.51 -11.45 -55.05
CA THR A 1 9.79 -10.38 -54.07
C THR A 1 9.06 -10.72 -52.78
N ARG A 2 9.80 -10.80 -51.67
CA ARG A 2 9.45 -11.54 -50.44
C ARG A 2 8.31 -10.87 -49.66
N LEU A 3 7.22 -11.60 -49.42
CA LEU A 3 6.15 -11.24 -48.48
C LEU A 3 6.72 -11.19 -47.05
N ALA A 4 6.65 -10.02 -46.42
CA ALA A 4 6.97 -9.85 -45.01
C ALA A 4 5.77 -10.30 -44.17
N VAL A 5 5.86 -11.49 -43.59
CA VAL A 5 4.98 -11.94 -42.51
C VAL A 5 5.34 -11.12 -41.27
N LEU A 6 4.45 -10.19 -40.88
CA LEU A 6 4.55 -9.46 -39.62
C LEU A 6 4.42 -10.45 -38.46
N GLN A 7 5.55 -10.78 -37.85
CA GLN A 7 5.59 -11.54 -36.60
C GLN A 7 4.94 -10.72 -35.49
N ASN A 8 3.81 -11.22 -35.00
CA ASN A 8 3.08 -10.66 -33.87
C ASN A 8 3.79 -11.14 -32.58
N PRO A 9 4.44 -10.26 -31.78
CA PRO A 9 5.15 -10.70 -30.59
C PRO A 9 4.16 -11.21 -29.53
N THR A 10 4.47 -12.37 -28.99
CA THR A 10 3.64 -13.18 -28.08
C THR A 10 3.00 -12.41 -26.91
N SER A 11 1.65 -12.39 -26.92
CA SER A 11 0.74 -11.74 -25.94
C SER A 11 1.01 -12.04 -24.45
N ALA A 12 1.69 -13.13 -24.11
CA ALA A 12 2.00 -13.47 -22.71
C ALA A 12 3.04 -12.53 -22.08
N ARG A 13 4.08 -12.15 -22.83
CA ARG A 13 5.21 -11.32 -22.35
C ARG A 13 4.77 -9.89 -22.02
N GLN A 14 3.88 -9.32 -22.85
CA GLN A 14 3.28 -8.01 -22.61
C GLN A 14 2.35 -8.01 -21.40
N ARG A 15 1.54 -9.06 -21.21
CA ARG A 15 0.66 -9.17 -20.03
C ARG A 15 1.45 -9.28 -18.72
N THR A 16 2.61 -9.95 -18.73
CA THR A 16 3.48 -10.01 -17.55
C THR A 16 4.11 -8.66 -17.20
N SER A 17 4.58 -7.89 -18.19
CA SER A 17 5.18 -6.56 -17.92
C SER A 17 4.12 -5.59 -17.37
N GLN A 18 2.93 -5.60 -17.94
CA GLN A 18 1.83 -4.72 -17.52
C GLN A 18 1.35 -5.01 -16.09
N ARG A 19 1.31 -6.28 -15.68
CA ARG A 19 1.04 -6.66 -14.27
C ARG A 19 2.14 -6.20 -13.31
N THR A 20 3.39 -6.21 -13.74
CA THR A 20 4.52 -5.72 -12.94
C THR A 20 4.45 -4.20 -12.79
N GLU A 21 4.20 -3.47 -13.87
CA GLU A 21 4.00 -2.01 -13.85
C GLU A 21 2.84 -1.61 -12.93
N GLN A 22 1.70 -2.31 -13.05
CA GLN A 22 0.55 -2.03 -12.19
C GLN A 22 0.88 -2.30 -10.71
N TRP A 23 1.64 -3.35 -10.40
CA TRP A 23 2.06 -3.62 -9.03
C TRP A 23 3.01 -2.54 -8.52
N ASN A 24 4.01 -2.13 -9.33
CA ASN A 24 4.95 -1.07 -8.98
C ASN A 24 4.23 0.26 -8.72
N LYS A 25 3.23 0.60 -9.54
CA LYS A 25 2.40 1.80 -9.33
C LYS A 25 1.67 1.76 -7.99
N MET A 26 1.06 0.64 -7.62
CA MET A 26 0.36 0.51 -6.34
C MET A 26 1.33 0.52 -5.15
N TYR A 27 2.52 -0.06 -5.33
CA TYR A 27 3.58 -0.01 -4.33
C TYR A 27 4.07 1.43 -4.08
N SER A 28 4.27 2.23 -5.14
CA SER A 28 4.60 3.66 -4.99
C SER A 28 3.51 4.43 -4.24
N LEU A 29 2.23 4.18 -4.57
CA LEU A 29 1.10 4.79 -3.84
C LEU A 29 1.08 4.40 -2.36
N LEU A 30 1.49 3.16 -2.02
CA LEU A 30 1.59 2.75 -0.62
C LEU A 30 2.73 3.46 0.12
N ILE A 31 3.85 3.74 -0.56
CA ILE A 31 4.95 4.54 0.01
C ILE A 31 4.46 5.96 0.31
N GLU A 32 3.76 6.59 -0.64
CA GLU A 32 3.16 7.92 -0.44
C GLU A 32 2.14 7.91 0.69
N TYR A 33 1.28 6.88 0.75
CA TYR A 33 0.36 6.69 1.85
C TYR A 33 1.10 6.64 3.19
N LYS A 34 2.17 5.83 3.29
CA LYS A 34 2.97 5.74 4.52
C LYS A 34 3.58 7.09 4.89
N HIS A 35 4.08 7.85 3.92
CA HIS A 35 4.65 9.17 4.17
C HIS A 35 3.61 10.14 4.77
N ILE A 36 2.38 10.11 4.27
CA ILE A 36 1.31 11.01 4.72
C ILE A 36 0.70 10.54 6.05
N TYR A 37 0.42 9.24 6.18
CA TYR A 37 -0.38 8.68 7.27
C TYR A 37 0.46 8.04 8.38
N GLY A 38 1.76 7.83 8.17
CA GLY A 38 2.72 7.25 9.11
C GLY A 38 2.80 5.72 9.10
N ASP A 39 1.87 5.03 8.44
CA ASP A 39 1.77 3.57 8.41
C ASP A 39 1.27 3.03 7.06
N CYS A 40 1.23 1.71 6.91
CA CYS A 40 0.68 1.03 5.74
C CYS A 40 -0.71 0.42 5.99
N LEU A 41 -1.43 0.89 7.01
CA LEU A 41 -2.73 0.33 7.45
C LEU A 41 -3.89 0.92 6.64
N VAL A 42 -3.81 0.77 5.32
CA VAL A 42 -4.86 1.23 4.41
C VAL A 42 -6.14 0.41 4.63
N PRO A 43 -7.28 1.04 4.96
CA PRO A 43 -8.54 0.34 5.09
C PRO A 43 -8.97 -0.28 3.75
N ASN A 44 -9.49 -1.51 3.78
CA ASN A 44 -9.96 -2.20 2.56
C ASN A 44 -11.02 -1.36 1.81
N ARG A 45 -11.98 -0.82 2.56
CA ARG A 45 -13.02 0.09 2.05
C ARG A 45 -12.63 1.56 2.25
N SER A 46 -11.40 1.92 1.92
CA SER A 46 -10.95 3.31 1.98
C SER A 46 -11.84 4.18 1.08
N ARG A 47 -12.45 5.21 1.65
CA ARG A 47 -13.29 6.17 0.91
C ARG A 47 -12.47 7.01 -0.07
N PHE A 48 -11.21 7.28 0.27
CA PHE A 48 -10.33 8.16 -0.50
C PHE A 48 -9.44 7.38 -1.47
N GLN A 49 -9.05 6.15 -1.11
CA GLN A 49 -8.12 5.33 -1.90
C GLN A 49 -8.63 3.88 -2.04
N PRO A 50 -9.82 3.65 -2.61
CA PRO A 50 -10.46 2.33 -2.66
C PRO A 50 -9.60 1.29 -3.40
N LYS A 51 -8.94 1.70 -4.50
CA LYS A 51 -8.04 0.82 -5.27
C LYS A 51 -6.84 0.36 -4.43
N LEU A 52 -6.26 1.26 -3.63
CA LEU A 52 -5.13 0.92 -2.76
C LEU A 52 -5.56 -0.01 -1.62
N GLY A 53 -6.72 0.25 -1.00
CA GLY A 53 -7.28 -0.62 0.04
C GLY A 53 -7.50 -2.06 -0.44
N ILE A 54 -8.08 -2.23 -1.64
CA ILE A 54 -8.27 -3.53 -2.27
C ILE A 54 -6.92 -4.20 -2.58
N TRP A 55 -5.96 -3.44 -3.10
CA TRP A 55 -4.64 -3.97 -3.44
C TRP A 55 -3.86 -4.43 -2.19
N VAL A 56 -3.89 -3.66 -1.11
CA VAL A 56 -3.31 -4.01 0.20
C VAL A 56 -3.95 -5.29 0.74
N SER A 57 -5.28 -5.39 0.69
CA SER A 57 -5.99 -6.62 1.07
C SER A 57 -5.57 -7.82 0.22
N THR A 58 -5.34 -7.60 -1.08
CA THR A 58 -4.85 -8.64 -2.00
C THR A 58 -3.45 -9.11 -1.61
N GLN A 59 -2.53 -8.21 -1.25
CA GLN A 59 -1.18 -8.58 -0.83
C GLN A 59 -1.21 -9.48 0.42
N ARG A 60 -2.05 -9.15 1.41
CA ARG A 60 -2.23 -9.99 2.60
C ARG A 60 -2.79 -11.38 2.27
N LYS A 61 -3.76 -11.44 1.35
CA LYS A 61 -4.34 -12.73 0.88
C LYS A 61 -3.31 -13.57 0.13
N ASP A 62 -2.52 -12.96 -0.74
CA ASP A 62 -1.50 -13.67 -1.52
C ASP A 62 -0.38 -14.21 -0.63
N MET A 63 0.03 -13.45 0.39
CA MET A 63 0.99 -13.92 1.40
C MET A 63 0.44 -15.12 2.17
N LYS A 64 -0.80 -15.02 2.69
CA LYS A 64 -1.45 -16.12 3.43
C LYS A 64 -1.62 -17.39 2.57
N LYS A 65 -1.77 -17.24 1.26
CA LYS A 65 -1.93 -18.35 0.30
C LYS A 65 -0.60 -18.87 -0.26
N GLY A 66 0.54 -18.30 0.12
CA GLY A 66 1.85 -18.67 -0.44
C GLY A 66 2.00 -18.34 -1.93
N LYS A 67 1.23 -17.38 -2.46
CA LYS A 67 1.23 -16.97 -3.87
C LYS A 67 2.07 -15.71 -4.13
N MET A 68 2.60 -15.09 -3.09
CA MET A 68 3.40 -13.88 -3.21
C MET A 68 4.76 -14.20 -3.81
N GLN A 69 5.22 -13.35 -4.73
CA GLN A 69 6.57 -13.44 -5.26
C GLN A 69 7.57 -12.95 -4.19
N PRO A 70 8.72 -13.64 -3.98
CA PRO A 70 9.68 -13.26 -2.96
C PRO A 70 10.16 -11.81 -3.05
N LYS A 71 10.34 -11.29 -4.27
CA LYS A 71 10.74 -9.89 -4.47
C LYS A 71 9.69 -8.89 -3.98
N ARG A 72 8.40 -9.20 -4.12
CA ARG A 72 7.30 -8.33 -3.67
C ARG A 72 7.18 -8.34 -2.15
N GLU A 73 7.35 -9.51 -1.55
CA GLU A 73 7.41 -9.66 -0.11
C GLU A 73 8.55 -8.84 0.50
N GLU A 74 9.76 -8.94 -0.07
CA GLU A 74 10.92 -8.15 0.34
C GLU A 74 10.63 -6.65 0.31
N LEU A 75 10.06 -6.15 -0.79
CA LEU A 75 9.74 -4.74 -0.97
C LEU A 75 8.70 -4.25 0.06
N LEU A 76 7.69 -5.05 0.37
CA LEU A 76 6.68 -4.75 1.37
C LEU A 76 7.27 -4.77 2.79
N ARG A 77 8.12 -5.75 3.09
CA ARG A 77 8.82 -5.84 4.39
C ARG A 77 9.72 -4.63 4.62
N ARG A 78 10.45 -4.17 3.59
CA ARG A 78 11.34 -3.00 3.68
C ARG A 78 10.61 -1.72 4.09
N ILE A 79 9.34 -1.58 3.73
CA ILE A 79 8.53 -0.41 4.11
C ILE A 79 7.73 -0.65 5.40
N GLY A 80 7.95 -1.75 6.12
CA GLY A 80 7.23 -2.05 7.36
C GLY A 80 5.76 -2.37 7.15
N PHE A 81 5.42 -3.04 6.03
CA PHE A 81 4.05 -3.43 5.74
C PHE A 81 3.51 -4.41 6.79
N SER A 82 2.34 -4.09 7.36
CA SER A 82 1.64 -5.00 8.27
C SER A 82 0.80 -6.02 7.50
N TRP A 83 1.11 -7.29 7.75
CA TRP A 83 0.41 -8.45 7.19
C TRP A 83 -0.95 -8.71 7.86
N ASP A 84 -1.13 -8.19 9.07
CA ASP A 84 -2.35 -8.35 9.85
C ASP A 84 -3.48 -7.46 9.34
N ALA A 85 -4.71 -7.81 9.73
CA ALA A 85 -5.84 -6.94 9.49
C ALA A 85 -5.70 -5.63 10.29
N VAL A 86 -6.29 -4.56 9.76
CA VAL A 86 -6.35 -3.28 10.48
C VAL A 86 -7.21 -3.46 11.74
N ASP A 87 -6.68 -3.15 12.91
CA ASP A 87 -7.46 -3.09 14.16
C ASP A 87 -8.54 -2.00 13.99
N PRO A 88 -9.83 -2.28 14.26
CA PRO A 88 -10.88 -1.27 14.23
C PRO A 88 -10.62 -0.03 15.10
N ARG A 89 -9.79 -0.17 16.14
CA ARG A 89 -9.37 0.91 17.05
C ARG A 89 -8.11 1.65 16.55
N HIS A 90 -7.56 1.27 15.40
CA HIS A 90 -6.38 1.91 14.85
C HIS A 90 -6.68 3.38 14.52
N VAL A 91 -6.00 4.29 15.23
CA VAL A 91 -6.00 5.71 14.95
C VAL A 91 -4.74 6.05 14.14
N PRO A 92 -4.87 6.51 12.88
CA PRO A 92 -3.74 6.90 12.05
C PRO A 92 -2.87 7.96 12.71
N PHE A 93 -1.56 7.96 12.42
CA PHE A 93 -0.60 8.84 13.07
C PHE A 93 -0.93 10.33 12.91
N HIS A 94 -1.36 10.76 11.73
CA HIS A 94 -1.72 12.17 11.49
C HIS A 94 -2.86 12.66 12.41
N VAL A 95 -3.85 11.80 12.71
CA VAL A 95 -4.94 12.14 13.64
C VAL A 95 -4.38 12.32 15.05
N ARG A 96 -3.46 11.44 15.48
CA ARG A 96 -2.81 11.57 16.80
C ARG A 96 -1.98 12.83 16.92
N ILE A 97 -1.26 13.20 15.85
CA ILE A 97 -0.47 14.44 15.82
C ILE A 97 -1.37 15.67 15.86
N GLN A 98 -2.50 15.65 15.16
CA GLN A 98 -3.49 16.72 15.22
C GLN A 98 -4.03 16.87 16.65
N GLN A 99 -4.49 15.78 17.27
CA GLN A 99 -4.98 15.78 18.65
C GLN A 99 -3.93 16.32 19.65
N LEU A 100 -2.67 15.95 19.47
CA LEU A 100 -1.58 16.44 20.32
C LEU A 100 -1.30 17.93 20.12
N THR A 101 -1.49 18.44 18.90
CA THR A 101 -1.34 19.86 18.58
C THR A 101 -2.42 20.67 19.28
N GLU A 102 -3.68 20.26 19.15
CA GLU A 102 -4.84 20.86 19.81
C GLU A 102 -4.66 20.86 21.34
N PHE A 103 -4.23 19.73 21.92
CA PHE A 103 -3.96 19.65 23.36
C PHE A 103 -2.88 20.62 23.83
N LYS A 104 -1.81 20.78 23.05
CA LYS A 104 -0.72 21.72 23.37
C LYS A 104 -1.20 23.17 23.30
N GLU A 105 -2.06 23.51 22.34
CA GLU A 105 -2.64 24.86 22.23
C GLU A 105 -3.53 25.18 23.44
N GLU A 106 -4.31 24.21 23.92
CA GLU A 106 -5.20 24.39 25.07
C GLU A 106 -4.45 24.43 26.41
N HIS A 107 -3.44 23.58 26.61
CA HIS A 107 -2.80 23.38 27.92
C HIS A 107 -1.38 23.94 28.02
N GLY A 108 -0.81 24.43 26.92
CA GLY A 108 0.57 24.93 26.84
C GLY A 108 1.65 23.84 26.91
N HIS A 109 1.28 22.55 26.96
CA HIS A 109 2.22 21.44 27.06
C HIS A 109 1.69 20.13 26.44
N CYS A 110 2.57 19.16 26.17
CA CYS A 110 2.21 17.82 25.67
C CYS A 110 2.10 16.74 26.77
N LYS A 111 1.95 17.13 28.05
CA LYS A 111 1.78 16.18 29.16
C LYS A 111 0.33 15.68 29.21
N VAL A 112 0.01 14.73 28.33
CA VAL A 112 -1.33 14.12 28.26
C VAL A 112 -1.60 13.33 29.54
N PRO A 113 -2.73 13.53 30.25
CA PRO A 113 -3.11 12.72 31.40
C PRO A 113 -3.23 11.24 31.01
N THR A 114 -2.66 10.35 31.82
CA THR A 114 -2.72 8.88 31.66
C THR A 114 -3.99 8.28 32.21
#